data_AF-A0A8C0W6S0-F1
#
_entry.id   AF-A0A8C0W6S0-F1
#
_cell.length_a   1.000
_cell.length_b   1.000
_cell.length_c   1.000
_cell.angle_alpha   90.00
_cell.angle_beta   90.00
_cell.angle_gamma   90.00
#
_symmetry.space_group_name_H-M   'P 1'
#
loop_
_entity.id
_entity.type
_entity.pdbx_description
1 polymer ?
#
loop_
_entity_poly.entity_id
_entity_poly.type
_entity_poly.pdbx_seq_one_letter_code
_entity_poly.pdbx_strand_id
1 'polypeptide(L)'
;MSSDTDVNKSASPTAEEQPEETDGPLPGTDSDQENKVRFSPAKMSTKNSTDLVEYVDKGHPSLPVIPNIQSSQLEDRLNNQERTIAFLLEQAFRIKEDISACLQGTHGFHKEESLARKLLESHIQTITSIVKKLSQNIEILEDQIKIRDQAATGTNFAVQDLNIKHLQGVGDLRGRVARCDSSIVKLSGDIQFIRHEYRQIERAMQELMSSLETVSKNLDMKLLLVLSLGNAALRKDRDFLF
;
A
#
# COMPACT_ATOMS: atom_id res chain seq x y z
N MET A 1 0.23 39.58 4.61
CA MET A 1 1.60 39.25 4.17
C MET A 1 2.20 38.36 5.23
N SER A 2 2.57 37.13 4.87
CA SER A 2 3.38 36.18 5.65
C SER A 2 4.71 36.86 6.09
N SER A 3 5.41 36.45 7.14
CA SER A 3 6.08 35.15 7.30
C SER A 3 6.66 34.98 8.72
N ASP A 4 6.89 33.71 9.09
CA ASP A 4 7.88 33.16 10.03
C ASP A 4 7.75 33.42 11.55
N THR A 5 7.59 32.37 12.36
CA THR A 5 8.72 31.62 12.95
C THR A 5 8.22 30.45 13.82
N ASP A 6 9.00 29.38 13.73
CA ASP A 6 9.10 28.05 14.35
C ASP A 6 8.72 27.84 15.85
N VAL A 7 8.81 26.55 16.22
CA VAL A 7 8.84 25.91 17.54
C VAL A 7 7.55 25.17 17.92
N ASN A 8 7.45 23.91 17.51
CA ASN A 8 6.67 22.94 18.30
C ASN A 8 7.55 21.79 18.81
N LYS A 9 7.38 21.60 20.11
CA LYS A 9 8.19 20.89 21.07
C LYS A 9 7.61 19.48 21.24
N SER A 10 8.50 18.52 21.26
CA SER A 10 8.27 17.11 21.50
C SER A 10 7.38 16.86 22.72
N ALA A 11 6.32 16.06 22.54
CA ALA A 11 5.55 15.46 23.62
C ALA A 11 5.20 14.02 23.22
N SER A 12 5.84 13.06 23.88
CA SER A 12 5.46 11.64 23.89
C SER A 12 4.26 11.43 24.82
N PRO A 13 3.45 10.39 24.59
CA PRO A 13 2.81 9.66 25.67
C PRO A 13 3.34 8.22 25.78
N THR A 14 3.33 7.79 27.03
CA THR A 14 3.85 6.55 27.63
C THR A 14 2.75 5.47 27.70
N ALA A 15 3.20 4.21 27.84
CA ALA A 15 2.48 3.04 28.41
C ALA A 15 1.34 2.45 27.53
N GLU A 16 1.11 1.13 27.44
CA GLU A 16 1.35 0.03 28.39
C GLU A 16 1.18 -1.34 27.67
N GLU A 17 1.80 -2.37 28.25
CA GLU A 17 1.43 -3.80 28.30
C GLU A 17 1.42 -4.71 27.04
N GLN A 18 2.42 -5.60 27.03
CA GLN A 18 2.33 -7.02 26.61
C GLN A 18 1.88 -7.85 27.84
N PRO A 19 1.22 -9.03 27.71
CA PRO A 19 1.91 -10.28 27.33
C PRO A 19 1.07 -11.21 26.41
N GLU A 20 1.66 -11.88 25.41
CA GLU A 20 2.27 -13.22 25.48
C GLU A 20 1.28 -14.32 25.91
N GLU A 21 0.74 -15.05 24.92
CA GLU A 21 -0.18 -16.17 25.13
C GLU A 21 0.56 -17.51 24.95
N THR A 22 0.44 -18.34 25.98
CA THR A 22 1.22 -19.54 26.28
C THR A 22 0.65 -20.81 25.61
N ASP A 23 1.53 -21.76 25.34
CA ASP A 23 1.23 -23.07 24.73
C ASP A 23 0.79 -24.14 25.76
N GLY A 24 -0.33 -24.84 25.48
CA GLY A 24 -0.75 -26.18 25.97
C GLY A 24 -1.60 -26.29 27.27
N PRO A 25 -2.30 -27.43 27.57
CA PRO A 25 -2.71 -28.60 26.75
C PRO A 25 -4.24 -28.90 26.77
N LEU A 26 -4.69 -29.76 25.85
CA LEU A 26 -6.04 -30.36 25.77
C LEU A 26 -6.42 -31.24 26.98
N PRO A 27 -7.70 -31.19 27.41
CA PRO A 27 -8.39 -32.36 27.92
C PRO A 27 -9.68 -32.69 27.11
N GLY A 28 -9.92 -33.99 26.89
CA GLY A 28 -11.23 -34.54 26.50
C GLY A 28 -12.29 -34.30 27.57
N THR A 29 -13.54 -34.73 27.50
CA THR A 29 -14.29 -35.73 26.72
C THR A 29 -15.76 -35.35 27.07
N ASP A 30 -16.77 -35.40 26.21
CA ASP A 30 -17.58 -36.60 25.98
C ASP A 30 -18.86 -36.23 25.19
N SER A 31 -19.29 -37.24 24.44
CA SER A 31 -20.68 -37.65 24.19
C SER A 31 -21.54 -37.04 23.08
N ASP A 32 -22.04 -37.99 22.29
CA ASP A 32 -23.36 -38.07 21.67
C ASP A 32 -23.49 -37.63 20.21
N GLN A 33 -22.78 -38.39 19.38
CA GLN A 33 -23.08 -38.55 17.96
C GLN A 33 -24.32 -39.45 17.77
N GLU A 34 -25.36 -38.83 17.21
CA GLU A 34 -26.33 -39.39 16.27
C GLU A 34 -27.12 -40.64 16.68
N ASN A 35 -28.28 -40.36 17.27
CA ASN A 35 -29.42 -41.27 17.31
C ASN A 35 -29.92 -41.56 15.86
N LYS A 36 -29.41 -42.63 15.25
CA LYS A 36 -29.94 -43.24 14.03
C LYS A 36 -31.24 -43.99 14.37
N VAL A 37 -32.39 -43.31 14.36
CA VAL A 37 -33.69 -43.98 14.43
C VAL A 37 -34.04 -44.55 13.06
N ARG A 38 -33.72 -45.84 12.90
CA ARG A 38 -34.21 -46.72 11.84
C ARG A 38 -35.72 -46.91 12.02
N PHE A 39 -36.53 -46.20 11.25
CA PHE A 39 -37.96 -46.52 11.14
C PHE A 39 -38.12 -47.86 10.42
N SER A 40 -38.47 -48.89 11.18
CA SER A 40 -38.91 -50.17 10.63
C SER A 40 -40.36 -50.05 10.18
N PRO A 41 -40.77 -50.62 9.03
CA PRO A 41 -42.17 -50.66 8.63
C PRO A 41 -42.95 -51.57 9.58
N ALA A 42 -43.92 -51.02 10.30
CA ALA A 42 -44.92 -51.82 11.01
C ALA A 42 -45.81 -52.51 9.97
N LYS A 43 -45.63 -53.82 9.80
CA LYS A 43 -46.56 -54.68 9.04
C LYS A 43 -47.87 -54.76 9.83
N MET A 44 -48.92 -54.11 9.34
CA MET A 44 -50.28 -54.33 9.85
C MET A 44 -50.77 -55.69 9.32
N SER A 45 -50.88 -56.63 10.26
CA SER A 45 -51.51 -57.93 10.07
C SER A 45 -53.03 -57.75 10.16
N THR A 46 -53.69 -57.53 9.02
CA THR A 46 -55.13 -57.76 8.89
C THR A 46 -55.37 -59.27 8.83
N LYS A 47 -55.69 -59.86 9.99
CA LYS A 47 -56.34 -61.18 10.06
C LYS A 47 -57.84 -60.95 10.02
N ASN A 48 -58.39 -61.17 8.85
CA ASN A 48 -59.80 -61.37 8.57
C ASN A 48 -60.22 -62.69 9.22
N SER A 49 -61.02 -62.62 10.27
CA SER A 49 -61.72 -63.76 10.87
C SER A 49 -63.22 -63.56 10.68
N THR A 50 -63.71 -63.92 9.50
CA THR A 50 -65.12 -64.24 9.31
C THR A 50 -65.36 -65.61 9.93
N ASP A 51 -65.90 -65.62 11.15
CA ASP A 51 -66.53 -66.81 11.72
C ASP A 51 -68.04 -66.61 11.61
N LEU A 52 -68.63 -67.23 10.58
CA LEU A 52 -70.07 -67.32 10.39
C LEU A 52 -70.59 -68.39 11.37
N VAL A 53 -71.04 -67.96 12.54
CA VAL A 53 -71.79 -68.84 13.44
C VAL A 53 -73.27 -68.78 13.03
N GLU A 54 -73.70 -69.81 12.32
CA GLU A 54 -75.10 -70.17 12.11
C GLU A 54 -75.73 -70.54 13.46
N TYR A 55 -76.60 -69.67 14.00
CA TYR A 55 -77.45 -70.02 15.14
C TYR A 55 -78.87 -70.31 14.67
N VAL A 56 -79.19 -71.60 14.73
CA VAL A 56 -80.51 -72.20 14.57
C VAL A 56 -81.49 -71.63 15.59
N ASP A 57 -82.61 -71.14 15.06
CA ASP A 57 -83.84 -70.78 15.75
C ASP A 57 -84.39 -71.94 16.58
N LYS A 58 -84.38 -71.81 17.92
CA LYS A 58 -85.25 -72.56 18.83
C LYS A 58 -85.55 -71.78 20.11
N GLY A 59 -86.82 -71.39 20.24
CA GLY A 59 -87.55 -71.43 21.51
C GLY A 59 -87.48 -70.18 22.37
N HIS A 60 -88.55 -69.39 22.32
CA HIS A 60 -88.88 -68.39 23.33
C HIS A 60 -88.86 -68.99 24.75
N PRO A 61 -88.37 -68.20 25.73
CA PRO A 61 -89.24 -67.81 26.81
C PRO A 61 -89.40 -66.29 26.84
N SER A 62 -90.67 -65.89 26.91
CA SER A 62 -91.19 -64.58 27.27
C SER A 62 -90.28 -63.75 28.19
N LEU A 63 -89.77 -62.66 27.62
CA LEU A 63 -89.48 -61.41 28.31
C LEU A 63 -90.25 -60.30 27.56
N PRO A 64 -90.59 -59.21 28.27
CA PRO A 64 -91.91 -58.60 28.29
C PRO A 64 -92.31 -58.01 26.94
N VAL A 65 -93.63 -57.88 26.74
CA VAL A 65 -94.19 -56.97 25.73
C VAL A 65 -93.54 -55.61 25.91
N ILE A 66 -92.54 -55.34 25.09
CA ILE A 66 -92.00 -54.01 24.92
C ILE A 66 -93.10 -53.25 24.16
N PRO A 67 -93.63 -52.14 24.70
CA PRO A 67 -94.63 -51.38 23.98
C PRO A 67 -94.05 -51.02 22.61
N ASN A 68 -94.85 -51.10 21.54
CA ASN A 68 -94.57 -50.73 20.14
C ASN A 68 -93.99 -49.30 19.94
N ILE A 69 -93.72 -48.61 21.04
CA ILE A 69 -93.11 -47.30 21.21
C ILE A 69 -91.57 -47.40 21.35
N GLN A 70 -91.01 -48.50 21.88
CA GLN A 70 -89.55 -48.62 22.07
C GLN A 70 -88.81 -49.16 20.83
N SER A 71 -89.46 -49.96 19.98
CA SER A 71 -88.92 -50.39 18.67
C SER A 71 -88.79 -49.21 17.72
N SER A 72 -89.84 -48.39 17.61
CA SER A 72 -89.82 -47.15 16.85
C SER A 72 -88.77 -46.18 17.39
N GLN A 73 -88.59 -46.09 18.71
CA GLN A 73 -87.55 -45.28 19.34
C GLN A 73 -86.12 -45.76 18.98
N LEU A 74 -85.90 -47.07 18.87
CA LEU A 74 -84.61 -47.62 18.45
C LEU A 74 -84.35 -47.39 16.96
N GLU A 75 -85.35 -47.57 16.10
CA GLU A 75 -85.27 -47.27 14.67
C GLU A 75 -85.03 -45.78 14.40
N ASP A 76 -85.70 -44.88 15.13
CA ASP A 76 -85.46 -43.44 15.03
C ASP A 76 -84.04 -43.07 15.47
N ARG A 77 -83.52 -43.70 16.54
CA ARG A 77 -82.12 -43.51 16.97
C ARG A 77 -81.13 -44.02 15.93
N LEU A 78 -81.41 -45.16 15.32
CA LEU A 78 -80.56 -45.77 14.30
C LEU A 78 -80.56 -44.94 13.01
N ASN A 79 -81.73 -44.49 12.55
CA ASN A 79 -81.88 -43.59 11.40
C ASN A 79 -81.17 -42.24 11.64
N ASN A 80 -81.27 -41.70 12.87
CA ASN A 80 -80.51 -40.50 13.26
C ASN A 80 -78.99 -40.73 13.26
N GLN A 81 -78.54 -41.91 13.70
CA GLN A 81 -77.12 -42.29 13.62
C GLN A 81 -76.65 -42.48 12.17
N GLU A 82 -77.44 -43.14 11.33
CA GLU A 82 -77.15 -43.33 9.91
C GLU A 82 -77.03 -41.99 9.18
N ARG A 83 -77.97 -41.06 9.44
CA ARG A 83 -77.94 -39.70 8.90
C ARG A 83 -76.72 -38.90 9.38
N THR A 84 -76.32 -39.08 10.65
CA THR A 84 -75.12 -38.46 11.22
C THR A 84 -73.85 -39.02 10.60
N ILE A 85 -73.76 -40.34 10.42
CA ILE A 85 -72.61 -41.01 9.80
C ILE A 85 -72.49 -40.61 8.34
N ALA A 86 -73.59 -40.56 7.59
CA ALA A 86 -73.59 -40.10 6.21
C ALA A 86 -73.11 -38.65 6.08
N PHE A 87 -73.54 -37.77 6.99
CA PHE A 87 -73.05 -36.38 7.03
C PHE A 87 -71.56 -36.29 7.36
N LEU A 88 -71.06 -37.08 8.32
CA LEU A 88 -69.64 -37.13 8.67
C LEU A 88 -68.79 -37.69 7.53
N LEU A 89 -69.27 -38.68 6.79
CA LEU A 89 -68.58 -39.21 5.62
C LEU A 89 -68.52 -38.17 4.50
N GLU A 90 -69.62 -37.48 4.21
CA GLU A 90 -69.64 -36.39 3.23
C GLU A 90 -68.66 -35.28 3.62
N GLN A 91 -68.65 -34.87 4.90
CA GLN A 91 -67.67 -33.92 5.44
C GLN A 91 -66.22 -34.42 5.28
N ALA A 92 -65.94 -35.67 5.64
CA ALA A 92 -64.60 -36.24 5.54
C ALA A 92 -64.13 -36.33 4.08
N PHE A 93 -65.04 -36.68 3.15
CA PHE A 93 -64.73 -36.69 1.72
C PHE A 93 -64.45 -35.30 1.19
N ARG A 94 -65.25 -34.29 1.56
CA ARG A 94 -64.99 -32.90 1.18
C ARG A 94 -63.67 -32.39 1.73
N ILE A 95 -63.38 -32.62 3.01
CA ILE A 95 -62.09 -32.24 3.62
C ILE A 95 -60.92 -32.92 2.89
N LYS A 96 -61.05 -34.21 2.57
CA LYS A 96 -60.02 -34.95 1.81
C LYS A 96 -59.79 -34.34 0.42
N GLU A 97 -60.87 -33.98 -0.28
CA GLU A 97 -60.82 -33.38 -1.61
C GLU A 97 -60.19 -31.98 -1.58
N ASP A 98 -60.56 -31.15 -0.59
CA ASP A 98 -60.00 -29.82 -0.36
C ASP A 98 -58.49 -29.89 -0.05
N ILE A 99 -58.08 -30.82 0.81
CA ILE A 99 -56.66 -31.07 1.10
C ILE A 99 -55.92 -31.52 -0.17
N SER A 100 -56.53 -32.41 -0.96
CA SER A 100 -55.93 -32.91 -2.20
C SER A 100 -55.77 -31.81 -3.26
N ALA A 101 -56.77 -30.93 -3.40
CA ALA A 101 -56.72 -29.77 -4.29
C ALA A 101 -55.63 -28.77 -3.86
N CYS A 102 -55.50 -28.52 -2.55
CA CYS A 102 -54.45 -27.67 -1.99
C CYS A 102 -53.05 -28.24 -2.27
N LEU A 103 -52.85 -29.54 -2.09
CA LEU A 103 -51.58 -30.23 -2.34
C LEU A 103 -51.26 -30.36 -3.85
N GLN A 104 -52.24 -30.53 -4.73
CA GLN A 104 -51.99 -30.50 -6.18
C GLN A 104 -51.63 -29.09 -6.68
N GLY A 105 -52.25 -28.05 -6.10
CA GLY A 105 -51.92 -26.65 -6.39
C GLY A 105 -50.47 -26.28 -6.06
N THR A 106 -49.86 -26.94 -5.07
CA THR A 106 -48.44 -26.71 -4.71
C THR A 106 -47.43 -27.09 -5.80
N HIS A 107 -47.82 -27.82 -6.86
CA HIS A 107 -46.92 -28.11 -7.97
C HIS A 107 -46.51 -26.85 -8.78
N GLY A 108 -47.37 -25.82 -8.83
CA GLY A 108 -47.04 -24.53 -9.45
C GLY A 108 -45.95 -23.77 -8.69
N PHE A 109 -46.00 -23.83 -7.35
CA PHE A 109 -45.03 -23.19 -6.47
C PHE A 109 -43.62 -23.76 -6.64
N HIS A 110 -43.47 -25.06 -6.88
CA HIS A 110 -42.15 -25.66 -7.13
C HIS A 110 -41.46 -25.10 -8.39
N LYS A 111 -42.19 -24.76 -9.44
CA LYS A 111 -41.60 -24.16 -10.65
C LYS A 111 -41.10 -22.75 -10.37
N GLU A 112 -41.89 -21.94 -9.69
CA GLU A 112 -41.56 -20.55 -9.36
C GLU A 112 -40.40 -20.48 -8.34
N GLU A 113 -40.43 -21.36 -7.34
CA GLU A 113 -39.33 -21.58 -6.39
C GLU A 113 -38.03 -22.01 -7.10
N SER A 114 -38.13 -22.91 -8.09
CA SER A 114 -36.96 -23.33 -8.88
C SER A 114 -36.37 -22.20 -9.71
N LEU A 115 -37.22 -21.27 -10.19
CA LEU A 115 -36.81 -20.11 -10.98
C LEU A 115 -36.10 -19.08 -10.09
N ALA A 116 -36.63 -18.82 -8.89
CA ALA A 116 -35.97 -18.00 -7.88
C ALA A 116 -34.62 -18.59 -7.42
N ARG A 117 -34.54 -19.91 -7.20
CA ARG A 117 -33.26 -20.58 -6.89
C ARG A 117 -32.23 -20.42 -8.00
N LYS A 118 -32.60 -20.62 -9.26
CA LYS A 118 -31.69 -20.44 -10.41
C LYS A 118 -31.18 -19.01 -10.53
N LEU A 119 -32.06 -18.02 -10.31
CA LEU A 119 -31.67 -16.61 -10.31
C LEU A 119 -30.67 -16.32 -9.20
N LEU A 120 -30.94 -16.80 -7.97
CA LEU A 120 -30.04 -16.65 -6.84
C LEU A 120 -28.68 -17.31 -7.11
N GLU A 121 -28.67 -18.53 -7.65
CA GLU A 121 -27.44 -19.24 -8.01
C GLU A 121 -26.63 -18.48 -9.07
N SER A 122 -27.30 -17.95 -10.11
CA SER A 122 -26.68 -17.11 -11.12
C SER A 122 -26.04 -15.85 -10.52
N HIS A 123 -26.73 -15.20 -9.57
CA HIS A 123 -26.20 -14.02 -8.89
C HIS A 123 -25.01 -14.38 -7.99
N ILE A 124 -25.09 -15.46 -7.21
CA ILE A 124 -23.98 -15.95 -6.40
C ILE A 124 -22.76 -16.24 -7.28
N GLN A 125 -22.94 -16.90 -8.42
CA GLN A 125 -21.85 -17.18 -9.36
C GLN A 125 -21.24 -15.89 -9.93
N THR A 126 -22.08 -14.92 -10.31
CA THR A 126 -21.64 -13.63 -10.86
C THR A 126 -20.84 -12.84 -9.81
N ILE A 127 -21.37 -12.70 -8.60
CA ILE A 127 -20.69 -12.01 -7.49
C ILE A 127 -19.37 -12.72 -7.18
N THR A 128 -19.37 -14.05 -7.12
CA THR A 128 -18.15 -14.85 -6.88
C THR A 128 -17.09 -14.59 -7.96
N SER A 129 -17.48 -14.52 -9.24
CA SER A 129 -16.58 -14.22 -10.34
C SER A 129 -15.99 -12.81 -10.24
N ILE A 130 -16.82 -11.82 -9.89
CA ILE A 130 -16.40 -10.44 -9.69
C ILE A 130 -15.39 -10.35 -8.54
N VAL A 131 -15.69 -10.95 -7.39
CA VAL A 131 -14.78 -10.95 -6.21
C VAL A 131 -13.45 -11.59 -6.57
N LYS A 132 -13.43 -12.74 -7.24
CA LYS A 132 -12.18 -13.39 -7.71
C LYS A 132 -11.37 -12.46 -8.62
N LYS A 133 -12.02 -11.78 -9.55
CA LYS A 133 -11.35 -10.85 -10.46
C LYS A 133 -10.80 -9.62 -9.74
N LEU A 134 -11.53 -9.09 -8.76
CA LEU A 134 -11.06 -7.99 -7.91
C LEU A 134 -9.84 -8.40 -7.09
N SER A 135 -9.86 -9.58 -6.46
CA SER A 135 -8.70 -10.10 -5.72
C SER A 135 -7.46 -10.20 -6.61
N GLN A 136 -7.61 -10.75 -7.82
CA GLN A 136 -6.50 -10.85 -8.78
C GLN A 136 -5.99 -9.46 -9.22
N ASN A 137 -6.90 -8.50 -9.45
CA ASN A 137 -6.51 -7.13 -9.80
C ASN A 137 -5.76 -6.43 -8.66
N ILE A 138 -6.15 -6.67 -7.40
CA ILE A 138 -5.47 -6.13 -6.23
C ILE A 138 -4.05 -6.68 -6.13
N GLU A 139 -3.88 -8.00 -6.26
CA GLU A 139 -2.57 -8.65 -6.24
C GLU A 139 -1.63 -8.09 -7.33
N ILE A 140 -2.12 -7.96 -8.56
CA ILE A 140 -1.35 -7.36 -9.67
C ILE A 140 -0.99 -5.90 -9.37
N LEU A 141 -1.90 -5.13 -8.77
CA LEU A 141 -1.66 -3.73 -8.44
C LEU A 141 -0.62 -3.58 -7.32
N GLU A 142 -0.68 -4.44 -6.30
CA GLU A 142 0.29 -4.49 -5.21
C GLU A 142 1.70 -4.80 -5.73
N ASP A 143 1.84 -5.78 -6.63
CA ASP A 143 3.11 -6.10 -7.27
C ASP A 143 3.66 -4.92 -8.10
N GLN A 144 2.79 -4.24 -8.86
CA GLN A 144 3.20 -3.05 -9.62
C GLN A 144 3.63 -1.89 -8.72
N ILE A 145 2.95 -1.69 -7.58
CA ILE A 145 3.33 -0.68 -6.59
C ILE A 145 4.69 -1.04 -6.00
N LYS A 146 4.90 -2.30 -5.61
CA LYS A 146 6.17 -2.77 -5.04
C LYS A 146 7.35 -2.56 -6.00
N ILE A 147 7.18 -2.90 -7.28
CA ILE A 147 8.22 -2.68 -8.31
C ILE A 147 8.51 -1.19 -8.48
N ARG A 148 7.47 -0.36 -8.52
CA ARG A 148 7.60 1.10 -8.66
C ARG A 148 8.34 1.71 -7.47
N ASP A 149 7.98 1.31 -6.25
CA ASP A 149 8.58 1.82 -5.02
C ASP A 149 10.05 1.41 -4.89
N GLN A 150 10.38 0.18 -5.33
CA GLN A 150 11.77 -0.27 -5.41
C GLN A 150 12.57 0.59 -6.40
N ALA A 151 12.03 0.86 -7.59
CA ALA A 151 12.69 1.71 -8.59
C ALA A 151 12.84 3.16 -8.11
N ALA A 152 11.82 3.72 -7.46
CA ALA A 152 11.84 5.06 -6.89
C ALA A 152 12.91 5.17 -5.78
N THR A 153 12.96 4.18 -4.88
CA THR A 153 13.95 4.10 -3.81
C THR A 153 15.36 4.02 -4.37
N GLY A 154 15.61 3.14 -5.35
CA GLY A 154 16.92 3.02 -6.01
C GLY A 154 17.36 4.31 -6.71
N THR A 155 16.42 4.99 -7.38
CA THR A 155 16.69 6.27 -8.05
C THR A 155 17.02 7.36 -7.02
N ASN A 156 16.29 7.44 -5.91
CA ASN A 156 16.54 8.41 -4.85
C ASN A 156 17.95 8.22 -4.24
N PHE A 157 18.37 6.98 -4.00
CA PHE A 157 19.73 6.70 -3.52
C PHE A 157 20.80 7.15 -4.51
N ALA A 158 20.62 6.84 -5.81
CA ALA A 158 21.57 7.27 -6.84
C ALA A 158 21.66 8.79 -6.95
N VAL A 159 20.52 9.50 -6.88
CA VAL A 159 20.46 10.96 -6.90
C VAL A 159 21.12 11.56 -5.64
N GLN A 160 20.90 10.97 -4.47
CA GLN A 160 21.51 11.44 -3.23
C GLN A 160 23.04 11.27 -3.25
N ASP A 161 23.54 10.12 -3.68
CA ASP A 161 24.98 9.87 -3.85
C ASP A 161 25.61 10.84 -4.86
N LEU A 162 24.95 11.07 -5.99
CA LEU A 162 25.37 12.06 -6.98
C LEU A 162 25.44 13.47 -6.38
N ASN A 163 24.42 13.87 -5.60
CA ASN A 163 24.37 15.19 -4.98
C ASN A 163 25.53 15.39 -3.99
N ILE A 164 25.84 14.37 -3.18
CA ILE A 164 26.98 14.40 -2.25
C ILE A 164 28.29 14.58 -3.02
N LYS A 165 28.52 13.78 -4.06
CA LYS A 165 29.72 13.87 -4.91
C LYS A 165 29.83 15.22 -5.61
N HIS A 166 28.71 15.74 -6.11
CA HIS A 166 28.67 17.05 -6.76
C HIS A 166 29.02 18.17 -5.79
N LEU A 167 28.43 18.16 -4.58
CA LEU A 167 28.72 19.15 -3.56
C LEU A 167 30.19 19.12 -3.13
N GLN A 168 30.77 17.93 -2.97
CA GLN A 168 32.19 17.75 -2.69
C GLN A 168 33.08 18.28 -3.83
N GLY A 169 32.75 17.94 -5.08
CA GLY A 169 33.50 18.39 -6.26
C GLY A 169 33.49 19.90 -6.45
N VAL A 170 32.32 20.54 -6.29
CA VAL A 170 32.20 22.01 -6.31
C VAL A 170 32.96 22.64 -5.15
N GLY A 171 32.93 22.01 -3.97
CA GLY A 171 33.71 22.43 -2.80
C GLY A 171 35.22 22.46 -3.04
N ASP A 172 35.78 21.39 -3.61
CA ASP A 172 37.21 21.34 -3.97
C ASP A 172 37.56 22.41 -5.01
N LEU A 173 36.76 22.52 -6.07
CA LEU A 173 36.99 23.51 -7.12
C LEU A 173 37.00 24.93 -6.56
N ARG A 174 36.03 25.27 -5.71
CA ARG A 174 35.99 26.56 -5.00
C ARG A 174 37.25 26.77 -4.16
N GLY A 175 37.71 25.75 -3.45
CA GLY A 175 38.95 25.80 -2.68
C GLY A 175 40.19 26.04 -3.53
N ARG A 176 40.27 25.41 -4.71
CA ARG A 176 41.35 25.61 -5.69
C ARG A 176 41.33 27.03 -6.25
N VAL A 177 40.16 27.54 -6.64
CA VAL A 177 40.00 28.92 -7.14
C VAL A 177 40.47 29.92 -6.09
N ALA A 178 40.03 29.79 -4.83
CA ALA A 178 40.48 30.68 -3.75
C ALA A 178 42.01 30.67 -3.54
N ARG A 179 42.66 29.51 -3.69
CA ARG A 179 44.13 29.42 -3.65
C ARG A 179 44.78 30.09 -4.85
N CYS A 180 44.25 29.90 -6.05
CA CYS A 180 44.71 30.59 -7.25
C CYS A 180 44.58 32.11 -7.11
N ASP A 181 43.45 32.60 -6.64
CA ASP A 181 43.22 34.03 -6.41
C ASP A 181 44.26 34.60 -5.42
N SER A 182 44.52 33.88 -4.32
CA SER A 182 45.55 34.26 -3.36
C SER A 182 46.95 34.30 -4.00
N SER A 183 47.30 33.30 -4.81
CA SER A 183 48.58 33.26 -5.54
C SER A 183 48.69 34.40 -6.56
N ILE A 184 47.62 34.71 -7.29
CA ILE A 184 47.59 35.82 -8.27
C ILE A 184 47.83 37.15 -7.56
N VAL A 185 47.17 37.40 -6.43
CA VAL A 185 47.35 38.63 -5.64
C VAL A 185 48.80 38.75 -5.15
N LYS A 186 49.38 37.67 -4.62
CA LYS A 186 50.79 37.67 -4.17
C LYS A 186 51.75 37.98 -5.31
N LEU A 187 51.64 37.25 -6.44
CA LEU A 187 52.49 37.46 -7.61
C LEU A 187 52.32 38.88 -8.19
N SER A 188 51.10 39.41 -8.18
CA SER A 188 50.85 40.79 -8.62
C SER A 188 51.57 41.80 -7.74
N GLY A 189 51.62 41.57 -6.42
CA GLY A 189 52.42 42.35 -5.48
C GLY A 189 53.92 42.26 -5.78
N ASP A 190 54.43 41.04 -5.96
CA ASP A 190 55.85 40.81 -6.26
C ASP A 190 56.27 41.51 -7.56
N ILE A 191 55.46 41.44 -8.61
CA ILE A 191 55.70 42.12 -9.89
C ILE A 191 55.74 43.65 -9.70
N GLN A 192 54.84 44.21 -8.90
CA GLN A 192 54.84 45.65 -8.61
C GLN A 192 56.10 46.06 -7.86
N PHE A 193 56.53 45.25 -6.89
CA PHE A 193 57.76 45.48 -6.13
C PHE A 193 58.99 45.44 -7.04
N ILE A 194 59.16 44.37 -7.84
CA ILE A 194 60.29 44.23 -8.78
C ILE A 194 60.31 45.40 -9.77
N ARG A 195 59.14 45.83 -10.27
CA ARG A 195 59.05 46.99 -11.18
C ARG A 195 59.53 48.28 -10.51
N HIS A 196 59.26 48.47 -9.23
CA HIS A 196 59.74 49.62 -8.47
C HIS A 196 61.27 49.59 -8.35
N GLU A 197 61.83 48.46 -7.92
CA GLU A 197 63.28 48.25 -7.80
C GLU A 197 64.00 48.47 -9.14
N TYR A 198 63.47 47.90 -10.22
CA TYR A 198 64.00 48.09 -11.57
C TYR A 198 64.09 49.58 -11.94
N ARG A 199 63.04 50.37 -11.69
CA ARG A 199 63.04 51.83 -11.96
C ARG A 199 64.02 52.60 -11.07
N GLN A 200 64.30 52.12 -9.87
CA GLN A 200 65.30 52.74 -9.01
C GLN A 200 66.72 52.49 -9.54
N ILE A 201 67.00 51.25 -9.93
CA ILE A 201 68.27 50.86 -10.54
C ILE A 201 68.49 51.61 -11.88
N GLU A 202 67.47 51.68 -12.72
CA GLU A 202 67.51 52.39 -14.00
C GLU A 202 67.88 53.88 -13.81
N ARG A 203 67.27 54.55 -12.81
CA ARG A 203 67.62 55.93 -12.45
C ARG A 203 69.06 56.06 -11.98
N ALA A 204 69.51 55.19 -11.08
CA ALA A 204 70.89 55.20 -10.58
C ALA A 204 71.91 54.97 -11.71
N MET A 205 71.58 54.10 -12.67
CA MET A 205 72.42 53.87 -13.86
C MET A 205 72.49 55.12 -14.74
N GLN A 206 71.37 55.82 -14.94
CA GLN A 206 71.34 57.04 -15.74
C GLN A 206 72.11 58.20 -15.08
N GLU A 207 72.01 58.33 -13.76
CA GLU A 207 72.84 59.26 -12.97
C GLU A 207 74.33 58.92 -13.09
N LEU A 208 74.71 57.64 -12.95
CA LEU A 208 76.10 57.21 -13.11
C LEU A 208 76.65 57.52 -14.51
N MET A 209 75.87 57.23 -15.56
CA MET A 209 76.27 57.52 -16.95
C MET A 209 76.50 59.02 -17.18
N SER A 210 75.61 59.88 -16.68
CA SER A 210 75.77 61.34 -16.81
C SER A 210 76.98 61.88 -16.02
N SER A 211 77.26 61.33 -14.84
CA SER A 211 78.46 61.63 -14.06
C SER A 211 79.73 61.21 -14.81
N LEU A 212 79.74 59.99 -15.36
CA LEU A 212 80.86 59.46 -16.15
C LEU A 212 81.12 60.30 -17.39
N GLU A 213 80.07 60.68 -18.13
CA GLU A 213 80.18 61.56 -19.30
C GLU A 213 80.78 62.92 -18.93
N THR A 214 80.38 63.47 -17.79
CA THR A 214 80.93 64.74 -17.26
C THR A 214 82.41 64.61 -16.92
N VAL A 215 82.82 63.52 -16.26
CA VAL A 215 84.22 63.25 -15.94
C VAL A 215 85.04 63.04 -17.22
N SER A 216 84.52 62.29 -18.19
CA SER A 216 85.17 62.08 -19.50
C SER A 216 85.43 63.41 -20.20
N LYS A 217 84.40 64.28 -20.32
CA LYS A 217 84.54 65.61 -20.92
C LYS A 217 85.55 66.49 -20.16
N ASN A 218 85.59 66.39 -18.83
CA ASN A 218 86.58 67.12 -18.02
C ASN A 218 88.01 66.66 -18.32
N LEU A 219 88.22 65.35 -18.43
CA LEU A 219 89.52 64.77 -18.76
C LEU A 219 89.96 65.16 -20.17
N ASP A 220 89.07 65.11 -21.16
CA ASP A 220 89.35 65.53 -22.53
C ASP A 220 89.78 67.01 -22.59
N MET A 221 89.08 67.89 -21.88
CA MET A 221 89.46 69.30 -21.76
C MET A 221 90.84 69.49 -21.11
N LYS A 222 91.13 68.74 -20.03
CA LYS A 222 92.44 68.79 -19.36
C LYS A 222 93.56 68.27 -20.26
N LEU A 223 93.32 67.19 -21.01
CA LEU A 223 94.27 66.64 -21.97
C LEU A 223 94.60 67.68 -23.06
N LEU A 224 93.57 68.30 -23.65
CA LEU A 224 93.75 69.35 -24.66
C LEU A 224 94.55 70.53 -24.11
N LEU A 225 94.26 70.95 -22.87
CA LEU A 225 95.00 72.03 -22.20
C LEU A 225 96.48 71.67 -22.03
N VAL A 226 96.79 70.47 -21.51
CA VAL A 226 98.18 70.01 -21.32
C VAL A 226 98.92 69.93 -22.66
N LEU A 227 98.29 69.39 -23.70
CA LEU A 227 98.87 69.34 -25.05
C LEU A 227 99.14 70.74 -25.60
N SER A 228 98.19 71.67 -25.43
CA SER A 228 98.38 73.06 -25.88
C SER A 228 99.53 73.76 -25.14
N LEU A 229 99.65 73.55 -23.83
CA LEU A 229 100.71 74.12 -23.00
C LEU A 229 102.08 73.52 -23.34
N GLY A 230 102.15 72.20 -23.52
CA GLY A 230 103.36 71.51 -23.95
C GLY A 230 103.84 71.96 -25.33
N ASN A 231 102.91 72.09 -26.29
CA ASN A 231 103.22 72.64 -27.61
C ASN A 231 103.70 74.10 -27.56
N ALA A 232 103.15 74.92 -26.66
CA ALA A 232 103.59 76.29 -26.45
C ALA A 232 104.99 76.36 -25.83
N ALA A 233 105.30 75.49 -24.86
CA ALA A 233 106.62 75.38 -24.24
C ALA A 233 107.70 74.95 -25.25
N LEU A 234 107.43 73.89 -26.04
CA LEU A 234 108.33 73.44 -27.12
C LEU A 234 108.54 74.51 -28.21
N ARG A 235 107.58 75.40 -28.43
CA ARG A 235 107.75 76.53 -29.34
C ARG A 235 108.71 77.57 -28.74
N LYS A 236 108.52 77.93 -27.46
CA LYS A 236 109.42 78.86 -26.75
C LYS A 236 110.86 78.35 -26.66
N ASP A 237 111.08 77.07 -26.38
CA ASP A 237 112.43 76.50 -26.31
C ASP A 237 113.14 76.51 -27.67
N ARG A 238 112.39 76.28 -28.76
CA ARG A 238 112.91 76.38 -30.14
C ARG A 238 113.31 77.81 -30.49
N ASP A 239 112.50 78.79 -30.06
CA ASP A 239 112.77 80.21 -30.29
C ASP A 239 113.95 80.74 -29.43
N PHE A 240 114.42 79.97 -28.44
CA PHE A 240 115.59 80.29 -27.60
C PHE A 240 116.91 79.63 -28.09
N LEU A 241 116.81 78.64 -29.00
CA LEU A 241 117.93 77.85 -29.53
C LEU A 241 118.38 78.29 -30.94
N PHE A 242 117.78 79.37 -31.48
CA PHE A 242 118.18 80.08 -32.71
C PHE A 242 118.37 81.56 -32.40
#